data_AF-A0A498ILI7-F1
#
_entry.id   AF-A0A498ILI7-F1
#
_cell.length_a   1.000
_cell.length_b   1.000
_cell.length_c   1.000
_cell.angle_alpha   90.00
_cell.angle_beta   90.00
_cell.angle_gamma   90.00
#
_symmetry.space_group_name_H-M   'P 1'
#
loop_
_entity.id
_entity.type
_entity.pdbx_description
1 polymer ?
#
loop_
_entity_poly.entity_id
_entity_poly.type
_entity_poly.pdbx_seq_one_letter_code
_entity_poly.pdbx_strand_id
1 'polypeptide(L)' 'MDDLQVWTTGTMGELSPVVKIDGREVGDGKVGPVTRRLQIAYKELTAASGVPIPTYQET' A
#
# COMPACT_ATOMS: atom_id res chain seq x y z
N MET A 1 -15.35 17.98 -3.36
CA MET A 1 -13.89 17.70 -3.40
C MET A 1 -13.59 16.44 -2.58
N ASP A 2 -14.58 15.56 -2.48
CA ASP A 2 -14.71 14.60 -1.38
C ASP A 2 -14.08 13.24 -1.73
N ASP A 3 -13.78 13.02 -3.02
CA ASP A 3 -13.15 11.79 -3.54
C ASP A 3 -11.61 11.84 -3.56
N LEU A 4 -11.00 12.90 -3.01
CA LEU A 4 -9.55 13.05 -3.00
C LEU A 4 -8.89 11.93 -2.20
N GLN A 5 -7.88 11.28 -2.78
CA GLN A 5 -7.14 10.19 -2.16
C GLN A 5 -5.64 10.43 -2.32
N VAL A 6 -4.89 10.22 -1.24
CA VAL A 6 -3.43 10.35 -1.19
C VAL A 6 -2.84 9.15 -0.47
N TRP A 7 -1.69 8.66 -0.93
CA TRP A 7 -0.92 7.59 -0.30
C TRP A 7 0.57 7.81 -0.52
N THR A 8 1.38 7.19 0.34
CA THR A 8 2.83 7.07 0.15
C THR A 8 3.17 5.64 -0.24
N THR A 9 4.34 5.47 -0.85
CA THR A 9 4.87 4.16 -1.24
C THR A 9 6.22 3.91 -0.56
N GLY A 10 6.44 2.70 -0.06
CA GLY A 10 7.76 2.27 0.42
C GLY A 10 7.84 0.76 0.62
N THR A 11 9.04 0.20 0.73
CA THR A 11 9.19 -1.26 0.90
C THR A 11 8.56 -1.76 2.20
N MET A 12 8.77 -1.04 3.30
CA MET A 12 8.22 -1.43 4.61
C MET A 12 6.76 -0.96 4.81
N GLY A 13 6.43 0.24 4.32
CA GLY A 13 5.10 0.83 4.46
C GLY A 13 4.11 0.48 3.33
N GLU A 14 4.57 -0.26 2.32
CA GLU A 14 3.83 -0.63 1.11
C GLU A 14 3.09 0.57 0.51
N LEU A 15 1.79 0.45 0.22
CA LEU A 15 0.90 1.58 -0.03
C LEU A 15 0.22 2.02 1.27
N SER A 16 0.74 3.06 1.90
CA SER A 16 0.18 3.63 3.15
C SER A 16 -0.73 4.82 2.88
N PRO A 17 -1.99 4.82 3.38
CA PRO A 17 -2.94 5.91 3.13
C PRO A 17 -2.59 7.17 3.93
N VAL A 18 -2.77 8.34 3.31
CA VAL A 18 -2.65 9.65 3.95
C VAL A 18 -4.03 10.30 4.00
N VAL A 19 -4.60 10.37 5.20
CA VAL A 19 -5.96 10.95 5.42
C VAL A 19 -5.92 12.40 5.91
N LYS A 20 -4.74 12.92 6.25
CA LYS A 20 -4.56 14.27 6.80
C LYS A 20 -3.20 14.84 6.42
N ILE A 21 -3.17 16.09 5.94
CA ILE A 21 -1.97 16.84 5.56
C ILE A 21 -2.03 18.21 6.22
N ASP A 22 -1.00 18.57 6.98
CA ASP A 22 -0.90 19.87 7.67
C ASP A 22 -2.16 20.27 8.44
N GLY A 23 -2.74 19.33 9.18
CA GLY A 23 -3.95 19.60 9.95
C GLY A 23 -5.27 19.50 9.16
N ARG A 24 -5.23 19.37 7.83
CA ARG A 24 -6.41 19.34 6.96
C ARG A 24 -6.73 17.92 6.50
N GLU A 25 -8.01 17.55 6.54
CA GLU A 25 -8.46 16.25 6.03
C GLU A 25 -8.29 16.17 4.51
N VAL A 26 -7.87 14.99 4.05
CA VAL A 26 -7.83 14.64 2.63
C VAL A 26 -9.18 14.00 2.29
N GLY A 27 -9.92 14.61 1.36
CA GLY A 27 -11.27 14.14 1.01
C GLY A 27 -12.20 14.19 2.23
N ASP A 28 -12.78 13.05 2.60
CA ASP A 28 -13.65 12.86 3.77
C ASP A 28 -12.91 12.37 5.04
N GLY A 29 -11.58 12.42 5.04
CA GLY A 29 -10.75 11.95 6.16
C GLY A 29 -10.68 10.43 6.29
N LYS A 30 -11.20 9.67 5.31
CA LYS A 30 -11.18 8.20 5.31
C LYS A 30 -10.29 7.65 4.20
N VAL A 31 -9.97 6.37 4.31
CA VAL A 31 -9.26 5.65 3.24
C VAL A 31 -10.24 5.37 2.11
N GLY A 32 -10.03 6.02 0.97
CA GLY A 32 -10.90 5.88 -0.19
C GLY A 32 -10.77 4.54 -0.95
N PRO A 33 -11.71 4.28 -1.88
CA PRO A 33 -11.85 2.98 -2.55
C PRO A 33 -10.70 2.67 -3.52
N VAL A 34 -10.08 3.67 -4.14
CA VAL A 34 -8.95 3.46 -5.06
C VAL A 34 -7.72 3.02 -4.27
N THR A 35 -7.43 3.66 -3.14
CA THR A 35 -6.33 3.27 -2.26
C THR A 35 -6.52 1.82 -1.76
N ARG A 36 -7.74 1.45 -1.36
CA ARG A 36 -8.05 0.06 -0.97
C ARG A 36 -7.83 -0.93 -2.10
N ARG A 37 -8.31 -0.61 -3.32
CA ARG A 37 -8.11 -1.48 -4.49
C ARG A 37 -6.64 -1.71 -4.80
N LEU A 38 -5.82 -0.65 -4.72
CA LEU A 38 -4.39 -0.76 -4.96
C LEU A 38 -3.67 -1.53 -3.85
N GLN A 39 -4.04 -1.36 -2.58
CA GLN A 39 -3.51 -2.15 -1.48
C GLN A 39 -3.77 -3.65 -1.68
N ILE A 40 -4.99 -4.03 -2.10
CA ILE A 40 -5.35 -5.42 -2.39
C ILE A 40 -4.49 -5.96 -3.54
N ALA A 41 -4.47 -5.25 -4.67
CA ALA A 41 -3.70 -5.68 -5.84
C ALA A 41 -2.20 -5.80 -5.56
N TYR A 42 -1.63 -4.86 -4.77
CA TYR A 42 -0.23 -4.90 -4.37
C TYR A 42 0.07 -6.11 -3.47
N LYS A 43 -0.78 -6.38 -2.48
CA LYS A 43 -0.65 -7.54 -1.59
C LYS A 43 -0.72 -8.87 -2.36
N GLU A 44 -1.61 -8.97 -3.33
CA GLU A 44 -1.72 -10.15 -4.20
C GLU A 44 -0.44 -10.34 -5.04
N LEU A 45 0.08 -9.25 -5.61
CA LEU A 45 1.30 -9.28 -6.40
C LEU A 45 2.52 -9.70 -5.56
N THR A 46 2.71 -9.14 -4.37
CA THR A 46 3.86 -9.47 -3.52
C THR A 46 3.79 -10.88 -2.94
N ALA A 47 2.59 -11.43 -2.77
CA ALA A 47 2.42 -12.84 -2.37
C ALA A 47 2.76 -13.83 -3.51
N ALA A 48 2.55 -13.42 -4.77
CA ALA A 48 2.71 -14.28 -5.94
C ALA A 48 4.03 -14.07 -6.70
N SER A 49 4.84 -13.07 -6.34
CA SER A 49 6.07 -12.71 -7.03
C SER A 49 7.25 -12.60 -6.08
N GLY A 50 8.43 -12.92 -6.60
CA GLY A 50 9.67 -12.88 -5.84
C GLY A 50 10.69 -13.86 -6.39
N VAL A 51 11.96 -13.66 -6.04
CA VAL A 51 12.99 -14.65 -6.29
C VAL A 51 12.93 -15.69 -5.17
N PRO A 52 12.83 -17.00 -5.48
CA PRO A 52 12.87 -18.03 -4.46
C PRO A 52 14.12 -17.91 -3.60
N ILE A 53 13.96 -18.01 -2.28
CA ILE A 53 15.10 -18.01 -1.37
C ILE A 53 15.88 -19.32 -1.59
N PRO A 54 17.18 -19.27 -1.92
CA PRO A 54 17.98 -20.48 -2.06
C PRO A 54 17.94 -21.29 -0.76
N THR A 55 17.60 -22.58 -0.87
CA THR A 55 17.78 -23.50 0.25
C THR A 55 19.25 -23.93 0.28
N TYR A 56 19.97 -23.59 1.34
CA TYR A 56 21.23 -24.26 1.64
C TYR A 56 20.89 -25.68 2.09
N GLN A 57 21.06 -26.66 1.20
CA GLN A 57 21.16 -28.06 1.62
C GLN A 57 22.61 -28.29 2.00
N GLU A 58 22.89 -28.39 3.29
CA GLU A 58 24.21 -28.85 3.74
C GLU A 58 24.41 -30.30 3.28
N THR A 59 25.50 -30.54 2.56
CA THR A 59 26.02 -31.87 2.21
C THR A 59 26.91 -32.40 3.33
#